data_AF-A0A8S3KL89-F1
#
_entry.id   AF-A0A8S3KL89-F1
#
_cell.length_a   1.000
_cell.length_b   1.000
_cell.length_c   1.000
_cell.angle_alpha   90.00
_cell.angle_beta   90.00
_cell.angle_gamma   90.00
#
_symmetry.space_group_name_H-M   'P 1'
#
loop_
_entity.id
_entity.type
_entity.pdbx_description
1 polymer ?
#
loop_
_entity_poly.entity_id
_entity_poly.type
_entity_poly.pdbx_seq_one_letter_code
_entity_poly.pdbx_strand_id
1 'polypeptide(L)'
;PGDSVGYHIRLSAQLPRKNGSILFCTTGMLLKYIEKFTSFEHFSHIILDEIHERNIDMDFLLIFIKRLLKLRPNIKVILMSASIQAEKFSSYFENCPILSIPGNMYS
;
A
#
# COMPACT_ATOMS: atom_id res chain seq x y z
N PRO A 1 -13.18 2.96 20.86
CA PRO A 1 -13.23 3.09 19.38
C PRO A 1 -11.93 3.71 18.86
N GLY A 2 -11.20 3.00 17.99
CA GLY A 2 -9.83 3.36 17.55
C GLY A 2 -8.74 2.36 17.96
N ASP A 3 -9.10 1.22 18.55
CA ASP A 3 -8.10 0.30 19.08
C ASP A 3 -7.41 -0.51 17.96
N SER A 4 -8.16 -1.08 17.01
CA SER A 4 -7.58 -1.89 15.91
C SER A 4 -7.39 -1.14 14.60
N VAL A 5 -8.09 -0.03 14.37
CA VAL A 5 -8.08 0.70 13.09
C VAL A 5 -7.88 2.18 13.36
N GLY A 6 -7.00 2.80 12.59
CA GLY A 6 -6.70 4.22 12.66
C GLY A 6 -6.37 4.80 11.30
N TYR A 7 -6.13 6.10 11.27
CA TYR A 7 -5.77 6.82 10.07
C TYR A 7 -4.68 7.87 10.34
N HIS A 8 -3.95 8.21 9.28
CA HIS A 8 -3.00 9.33 9.28
C HIS A 8 -3.04 10.05 7.94
N ILE A 9 -3.55 11.27 7.96
CA ILE A 9 -3.57 12.20 6.84
C ILE A 9 -2.76 13.43 7.20
N ARG A 10 -2.54 14.33 6.23
CA ARG A 10 -1.86 15.60 6.51
C ARG A 10 -2.62 16.36 7.62
N LEU A 11 -1.91 16.73 8.69
CA LEU A 11 -2.39 17.50 9.84
C LEU A 11 -3.40 16.80 10.77
N SER A 12 -3.78 15.55 10.51
CA SER A 12 -4.69 14.81 11.38
C SER A 12 -4.34 13.34 11.45
N ALA A 13 -4.31 12.81 12.68
CA ALA A 13 -3.99 11.42 12.92
C ALA A 13 -4.78 10.88 14.12
N GLN A 14 -5.32 9.68 13.95
CA GLN A 14 -5.79 8.84 15.04
C GLN A 14 -5.14 7.48 14.85
N LEU A 15 -4.02 7.25 15.55
CA LEU A 15 -3.23 6.03 15.37
C LEU A 15 -3.90 4.83 16.06
N PRO A 16 -3.87 3.64 15.45
CA PRO A 16 -4.37 2.43 16.11
C PRO A 16 -3.38 1.92 17.16
N ARG A 17 -3.74 0.86 17.87
CA ARG A 17 -2.80 0.11 18.72
C ARG A 17 -1.61 -0.40 17.90
N LYS A 18 -0.51 -0.69 18.59
CA LYS A 18 0.79 -1.03 17.97
C LYS A 18 0.75 -2.30 17.11
N ASN A 19 0.05 -3.35 17.54
CA ASN A 19 0.10 -4.67 16.92
C ASN A 19 -1.31 -5.16 16.55
N GLY A 20 -1.41 -5.92 15.46
CA GLY A 20 -2.68 -6.48 15.00
C GLY A 20 -3.69 -5.39 14.63
N SER A 21 -3.24 -4.39 13.88
CA SER A 21 -3.99 -3.19 13.55
C SER A 21 -3.82 -2.78 12.09
N ILE A 22 -4.71 -1.88 11.65
CA ILE A 22 -4.73 -1.31 10.30
C ILE A 22 -4.57 0.21 10.42
N LEU A 23 -3.61 0.76 9.68
CA LEU A 23 -3.43 2.20 9.54
C LEU A 23 -3.74 2.61 8.10
N PHE A 24 -4.82 3.37 7.91
CA PHE A 24 -5.08 4.03 6.64
C PHE A 24 -4.25 5.31 6.54
N CYS A 25 -3.60 5.55 5.42
CA CYS A 25 -2.89 6.81 5.21
C CYS A 25 -2.90 7.21 3.73
N THR A 26 -2.70 8.50 3.47
CA THR A 26 -2.51 8.95 2.08
C THR A 26 -1.13 8.54 1.58
N THR A 27 -0.98 8.42 0.26
CA THR A 27 0.30 8.12 -0.41
C THR A 27 1.43 9.02 0.07
N GLY A 28 1.18 10.33 0.16
CA GLY A 28 2.18 11.29 0.66
C GLY A 28 2.58 11.07 2.12
N MET A 29 1.66 10.60 2.98
CA MET A 29 2.02 10.24 4.36
C MET A 29 2.85 8.97 4.41
N LEU A 30 2.54 7.96 3.59
CA LEU A 30 3.36 6.75 3.47
C LEU A 30 4.76 7.06 2.95
N LEU A 31 4.92 7.95 1.96
CA LEU A 31 6.23 8.41 1.50
C LEU A 31 7.03 9.09 2.62
N LYS A 32 6.39 9.87 3.49
CA LYS A 32 7.06 10.45 4.67
C LYS A 32 7.46 9.40 5.70
N TYR A 33 6.64 8.37 5.90
CA TYR A 33 7.04 7.21 6.70
C TYR A 33 8.28 6.55 6.10
N ILE A 34 8.31 6.38 4.78
CA ILE A 34 9.44 5.82 4.08
C ILE A 34 10.73 6.62 4.28
N GLU A 35 10.64 7.93 4.11
CA GLU A 35 11.79 8.83 4.26
C GLU A 35 12.34 8.80 5.69
N LYS A 36 11.45 8.78 6.68
CA LYS A 36 11.83 8.87 8.10
C LYS A 36 12.35 7.55 8.68
N PHE A 37 11.80 6.42 8.23
CA PHE A 37 12.13 5.11 8.77
C PHE A 37 13.04 4.37 7.79
N THR A 38 14.34 4.33 8.11
CA THR A 38 15.33 3.53 7.37
C THR A 38 14.98 2.04 7.34
N SER A 39 14.17 1.57 8.30
CA SER A 39 13.58 0.23 8.28
C SER A 39 12.06 0.26 8.45
N PHE A 40 11.35 -0.38 7.51
CA PHE A 40 9.90 -0.65 7.56
C PHE A 40 9.53 -1.70 8.63
N GLU A 41 10.31 -1.83 9.70
CA GLU A 41 10.20 -2.94 10.66
C GLU A 41 8.86 -3.02 11.36
N HIS A 42 8.11 -1.92 11.38
CA HIS A 42 6.80 -1.85 12.03
C HIS A 42 5.63 -2.33 11.15
N PHE A 43 5.84 -2.54 9.85
CA PHE A 43 4.79 -2.98 8.94
C PHE A 43 5.04 -4.41 8.46
N SER A 44 4.07 -5.28 8.66
CA SER A 44 4.09 -6.65 8.12
C SER A 44 3.50 -6.72 6.71
N HIS A 45 2.53 -5.85 6.41
CA HIS A 45 1.83 -5.79 5.13
C HIS A 45 1.70 -4.32 4.69
N ILE A 46 1.84 -4.07 3.39
CA ILE A 46 1.54 -2.79 2.75
C ILE A 46 0.47 -3.05 1.69
N ILE A 47 -0.61 -2.27 1.73
CA ILE A 47 -1.69 -2.34 0.75
C ILE A 47 -1.70 -1.00 0.01
N LEU A 48 -1.49 -1.04 -1.30
CA LEU A 48 -1.57 0.12 -2.17
C LEU A 48 -2.89 0.06 -2.92
N ASP A 49 -3.80 0.96 -2.55
CA ASP A 49 -5.12 1.07 -3.16
C ASP A 49 -5.11 2.06 -4.33
N GLU A 50 -6.06 1.90 -5.25
CA GLU A 50 -6.26 2.77 -6.41
C GLU A 50 -5.00 3.10 -7.21
N ILE A 51 -4.12 2.10 -7.37
CA ILE A 51 -2.85 2.28 -8.11
C ILE A 51 -3.07 2.64 -9.59
N HIS A 52 -4.31 2.47 -10.07
CA HIS A 52 -4.73 2.78 -11.43
C HIS A 52 -4.84 4.29 -11.72
N GLU A 53 -4.94 5.15 -10.71
CA GLU A 53 -5.04 6.60 -10.88
C GLU A 53 -3.71 7.26 -11.32
N ARG A 54 -2.59 6.51 -11.24
CA ARG A 54 -1.26 6.90 -11.77
C ARG A 54 -0.81 8.34 -11.44
N ASN A 55 -1.04 8.78 -10.20
CA ASN A 55 -0.43 10.01 -9.70
C ASN A 55 1.10 9.81 -9.51
N ILE A 56 1.87 10.89 -9.63
CA ILE A 56 3.33 10.92 -9.47
C ILE A 56 3.78 10.29 -8.14
N ASP A 57 3.06 10.57 -7.05
CA ASP A 57 3.37 10.03 -5.73
C ASP A 57 3.20 8.51 -5.69
N MET A 58 2.21 7.96 -6.41
CA MET A 58 1.98 6.52 -6.50
C MET A 58 3.07 5.85 -7.34
N ASP A 59 3.46 6.44 -8.47
CA ASP A 59 4.55 5.90 -9.30
C ASP A 59 5.88 5.88 -8.52
N PHE A 60 6.19 6.92 -7.74
CA PHE A 60 7.35 6.93 -6.84
C PHE A 60 7.26 5.86 -5.75
N LEU A 61 6.08 5.69 -5.16
CA LEU A 61 5.85 4.67 -4.15
C LEU A 61 6.06 3.26 -4.72
N LEU A 62 5.59 2.97 -5.93
CA LEU A 62 5.80 1.67 -6.59
C LEU A 62 7.29 1.39 -6.81
N ILE A 63 8.07 2.38 -7.25
CA ILE A 63 9.53 2.26 -7.40
C ILE A 63 10.17 1.93 -6.05
N PHE A 64 9.79 2.65 -4.99
CA PHE A 64 10.32 2.40 -3.66
C PHE A 64 9.96 1.01 -3.15
N ILE A 65 8.69 0.61 -3.25
CA ILE A 65 8.21 -0.68 -2.76
C ILE A 65 8.89 -1.84 -3.49
N LYS A 66 9.11 -1.73 -4.81
CA LYS A 66 9.89 -2.74 -5.56
C LYS A 66 11.32 -2.88 -5.02
N ARG A 67 11.96 -1.77 -4.61
CA ARG A 67 13.29 -1.81 -3.96
C ARG A 67 13.21 -2.38 -2.54
N LEU A 68 12.17 -2.03 -1.79
CA LEU A 68 11.95 -2.52 -0.43
C LEU A 68 11.80 -4.04 -0.40
N LEU A 69 11.04 -4.62 -1.34
CA LEU A 69 10.85 -6.08 -1.44
C LEU A 69 12.18 -6.85 -1.61
N LYS A 70 13.15 -6.27 -2.32
CA LYS A 70 14.49 -6.86 -2.48
C LYS A 70 15.31 -6.84 -1.19
N LEU A 71 15.10 -5.82 -0.34
CA LEU A 71 15.82 -5.66 0.92
C LEU A 71 15.13 -6.38 2.09
N ARG A 72 13.81 -6.56 2.04
CA ARG A 72 13.01 -7.18 3.10
C ARG A 72 12.06 -8.22 2.53
N PRO A 73 12.52 -9.46 2.27
CA PRO A 73 11.69 -10.51 1.68
C PRO A 73 10.49 -10.94 2.54
N ASN A 74 10.50 -10.62 3.84
CA ASN A 74 9.42 -10.96 4.77
C ASN A 74 8.21 -10.01 4.70
N ILE A 75 8.33 -8.84 4.07
CA ILE A 75 7.21 -7.90 3.95
C ILE A 75 6.26 -8.36 2.84
N LYS A 76 4.95 -8.29 3.08
CA LYS A 76 3.95 -8.59 2.05
C LYS A 76 3.38 -7.31 1.47
N VAL A 77 3.20 -7.28 0.15
CA VAL A 77 2.65 -6.14 -0.58
C VAL A 77 1.43 -6.60 -1.35
N ILE A 78 0.33 -5.85 -1.25
CA ILE A 78 -0.91 -6.07 -1.99
C ILE A 78 -1.16 -4.82 -2.84
N LEU A 79 -1.39 -5.03 -4.13
CA LEU A 79 -1.69 -4.00 -5.11
C LEU A 79 -3.17 -4.11 -5.48
N MET A 80 -3.96 -3.06 -5.26
CA MET A 80 -5.39 -3.03 -5.56
C MET A 80 -5.68 -2.01 -6.65
N SER A 81 -6.39 -2.43 -7.69
CA SER A 81 -6.74 -1.64 -8.86
C SER A 81 -8.14 -2.03 -9.32
N ALA A 82 -9.00 -1.05 -9.58
CA ALA A 82 -10.29 -1.26 -10.22
C ALA A 82 -10.20 -1.49 -11.74
N SER A 83 -9.05 -1.17 -12.36
CA SER A 83 -8.88 -1.26 -13.82
C SER A 83 -8.41 -2.64 -14.29
N ILE A 84 -8.71 -2.95 -15.56
CA ILE A 84 -8.28 -4.16 -16.27
C ILE A 84 -6.75 -4.19 -16.48
N GLN A 85 -6.01 -3.10 -16.25
CA GLN A 85 -4.56 -3.03 -16.54
C GLN A 85 -3.66 -3.67 -15.45
N ALA A 86 -4.19 -4.65 -14.70
CA ALA A 86 -3.46 -5.32 -13.62
C ALA A 86 -2.19 -6.05 -14.13
N GLU A 87 -2.17 -6.47 -15.40
CA GLU A 87 -1.05 -7.17 -16.03
C GLU A 87 0.19 -6.28 -16.12
N LYS A 88 0.03 -4.98 -16.32
CA LYS A 88 1.16 -4.03 -16.36
C LYS A 88 1.86 -3.96 -15.00
N PHE A 89 1.07 -3.91 -13.92
CA PHE A 89 1.60 -3.90 -12.57
C PHE A 89 2.23 -5.25 -12.21
N SER A 90 1.57 -6.36 -12.56
CA SER A 90 2.14 -7.70 -12.38
C SER A 90 3.50 -7.83 -13.08
N SER A 91 3.57 -7.45 -14.36
CA SER A 91 4.82 -7.47 -15.13
C SER A 91 5.90 -6.59 -14.49
N TYR A 92 5.52 -5.41 -13.98
CA TYR A 92 6.45 -4.54 -13.26
C TYR A 92 6.97 -5.18 -11.95
N PHE A 93 6.15 -5.95 -11.24
CA PHE A 93 6.51 -6.69 -10.02
C PHE A 93 6.85 -8.17 -10.29
N GLU A 94 7.65 -8.42 -11.33
CA GLU A 94 8.23 -9.75 -11.62
C GLU A 94 7.16 -10.84 -11.89
N ASN A 95 6.11 -10.46 -12.62
CA ASN A 95 4.94 -11.30 -12.94
C ASN A 95 4.24 -11.84 -11.69
N CYS A 96 4.01 -10.99 -10.70
CA CYS A 96 3.35 -11.39 -9.46
C CYS A 96 1.91 -11.91 -9.72
N PRO A 97 1.37 -12.80 -8.86
CA PRO A 97 0.03 -13.33 -9.02
C PRO A 97 -1.03 -12.23 -9.10
N ILE A 98 -2.01 -12.41 -10.00
CA ILE A 98 -3.16 -11.53 -10.14
C ILE A 98 -4.40 -12.27 -9.66
N LEU A 99 -5.18 -11.63 -8.78
CA LEU A 99 -6.49 -12.11 -8.36
C LEU A 99 -7.55 -11.14 -8.90
N SER A 100 -8.45 -11.63 -9.75
CA SER A 100 -9.61 -10.87 -10.23
C SER A 100 -10.80 -11.13 -9.32
N ILE A 101 -11.37 -10.07 -8.76
CA ILE A 101 -12.58 -10.12 -7.93
C ILE A 101 -13.73 -9.55 -8.78
N PRO A 102 -14.79 -10.33 -9.09
CA PRO A 102 -15.91 -9.83 -9.86
C PRO A 102 -16.63 -8.73 -9.08
N GLY A 103 -16.93 -7.63 -9.76
CA GLY A 103 -17.72 -6.53 -9.17
C GLY A 103 -19.20 -6.93 -9.07
N ASN A 104 -19.79 -6.71 -7.89
CA ASN A 104 -21.25 -6.80 -7.71
C ASN A 104 -21.84 -5.39 -7.83
N MET A 105 -22.38 -5.03 -8.98
CA MET A 105 -23.28 -3.88 -9.11
C MET A 105 -24.70 -4.38 -8.88
N TYR A 106 -25.25 -4.12 -7.70
CA TYR A 106 -26.68 -4.26 -7.49
C TYR A 106 -27.35 -3.05 -8.15
N SER A 107 -27.99 -3.27 -9.30
CA SER A 107 -28.87 -2.30 -9.98
C SER A 107 -30.26 -2.31 -9.38
#